data_AF-A0A2D7PSH0-F1
#
_entry.id   AF-A0A2D7PSH0-F1
#
_cell.length_a   1.000
_cell.length_b   1.000
_cell.length_c   1.000
_cell.angle_alpha   90.00
_cell.angle_beta   90.00
_cell.angle_gamma   90.00
#
_symmetry.space_group_name_H-M   'P 1'
#
loop_
_entity.id
_entity.type
_entity.pdbx_description
1 polymer ?
#
loop_
_entity_poly.entity_id
_entity_poly.type
_entity_poly.pdbx_seq_one_letter_code
_entity_poly.pdbx_strand_id
1 'polypeptide(L)'
;MPEGYRPLTLEELTEAGDIFFPRFNMISERMPQGSTIEDTLKVMEKVLKLGHHQRREKEKLRDFGFGIKRAIGFFQPEARGSEEV
;
A
#
# COMPACT_ATOMS: atom_id res chain seq x y z
N MET A 1 -35.76 10.91 -9.14
CA MET A 1 -34.63 9.96 -9.08
C MET A 1 -33.46 10.72 -8.47
N PRO A 2 -32.76 10.23 -7.44
CA PRO A 2 -31.57 10.92 -6.97
C PRO A 2 -30.55 10.98 -8.11
N GLU A 3 -30.07 12.18 -8.43
CA GLU A 3 -28.92 12.40 -9.31
C GLU A 3 -27.73 11.58 -8.79
N GLY A 4 -27.22 10.63 -9.58
CA GLY A 4 -25.89 10.07 -9.32
C GLY A 4 -25.71 8.55 -9.34
N TYR A 5 -26.73 7.72 -9.61
CA TYR A 5 -26.48 6.29 -9.84
C TYR A 5 -26.06 6.04 -11.29
N ARG A 6 -24.74 5.94 -11.52
CA ARG A 6 -24.18 5.40 -12.78
C ARG A 6 -23.81 3.93 -12.54
N PRO A 7 -24.50 2.97 -13.18
CA PRO A 7 -24.08 1.57 -13.15
C PRO A 7 -22.65 1.42 -13.65
N LEU A 8 -21.87 0.53 -13.03
CA LEU A 8 -20.54 0.21 -13.51
C LEU A 8 -20.64 -0.44 -14.89
N THR A 9 -19.76 -0.02 -15.78
CA THR A 9 -19.50 -0.71 -17.04
C THR A 9 -18.73 -2.01 -16.79
N LEU A 10 -18.76 -2.92 -17.77
CA LEU A 10 -17.99 -4.17 -17.70
C LEU A 10 -16.48 -3.90 -17.62
N GLU A 11 -16.01 -2.83 -18.27
CA GLU A 11 -14.61 -2.41 -18.23
C GLU A 11 -14.20 -1.99 -16.81
N GLU A 12 -14.96 -1.09 -16.18
CA GLU A 12 -14.71 -0.66 -14.79
C GLU A 12 -14.76 -1.83 -13.79
N LEU A 13 -15.67 -2.79 -14.00
CA LEU A 13 -15.75 -3.99 -13.17
C LEU A 13 -14.54 -4.90 -13.37
N THR A 14 -14.05 -5.03 -14.60
CA THR A 14 -12.87 -5.83 -14.94
C THR A 14 -11.63 -5.22 -14.30
N GLU A 15 -11.44 -3.91 -14.42
CA GLU A 15 -10.32 -3.19 -13.77
C GLU A 15 -10.34 -3.36 -12.25
N ALA A 16 -11.52 -3.27 -11.63
CA ALA A 16 -11.67 -3.53 -10.20
C ALA A 16 -11.32 -5.00 -9.85
N GLY A 17 -11.70 -5.94 -10.71
CA GLY A 17 -11.37 -7.36 -10.59
C GLY A 17 -9.86 -7.62 -10.67
N ASP A 18 -9.17 -7.02 -11.64
CA ASP A 18 -7.72 -7.16 -11.83
C ASP A 18 -6.92 -6.65 -10.63
N ILE A 19 -7.48 -5.70 -9.88
CA ILE A 19 -6.95 -5.26 -8.60
C ILE A 19 -7.32 -6.25 -7.49
N PHE A 20 -8.59 -6.61 -7.36
CA PHE A 20 -9.08 -7.37 -6.23
C PHE A 20 -8.63 -8.84 -6.23
N PHE A 21 -8.82 -9.56 -7.34
CA PHE A 21 -8.65 -11.01 -7.39
C PHE A 21 -7.22 -11.49 -7.16
N PRO A 22 -6.15 -10.85 -7.68
CA PRO A 22 -4.79 -11.28 -7.36
C PRO A 22 -4.50 -11.20 -5.86
N ARG A 23 -5.03 -10.18 -5.17
CA ARG A 23 -4.87 -10.02 -3.72
C ARG A 23 -5.68 -11.07 -2.96
N PHE A 24 -6.92 -11.31 -3.40
CA PHE A 24 -7.79 -12.31 -2.81
C PHE A 24 -7.22 -13.73 -2.97
N ASN A 25 -6.79 -14.09 -4.18
CA ASN A 25 -6.22 -15.40 -4.50
C ASN A 25 -4.98 -15.68 -3.68
N MET A 26 -4.09 -14.68 -3.52
CA MET A 26 -2.92 -14.80 -2.64
C MET A 26 -3.33 -15.22 -1.21
N ILE A 27 -4.43 -14.72 -0.67
CA ILE A 27 -4.89 -15.13 0.67
C ILE A 27 -5.56 -16.51 0.60
N SER A 28 -6.48 -16.70 -0.36
CA SER A 28 -7.28 -17.92 -0.51
C SER A 28 -6.41 -19.18 -0.65
N GLU A 29 -5.32 -19.10 -1.41
CA GLU A 29 -4.37 -20.21 -1.60
C GLU A 29 -3.69 -20.68 -0.30
N ARG A 30 -3.69 -19.85 0.75
CA ARG A 30 -3.10 -20.15 2.06
C ARG A 30 -4.13 -20.50 3.12
N MET A 31 -5.41 -20.46 2.79
CA MET A 31 -6.48 -20.78 3.72
C MET A 31 -6.61 -22.30 3.92
N PRO A 32 -6.98 -22.77 5.12
CA PRO A 32 -7.23 -24.19 5.35
C PRO A 32 -8.43 -24.69 4.53
N GLN A 33 -8.45 -25.99 4.23
CA GLN A 33 -9.57 -26.62 3.52
C GLN A 33 -10.90 -26.40 4.28
N GLY A 34 -11.96 -26.11 3.53
CA GLY A 34 -13.29 -25.80 4.10
C GLY A 34 -13.49 -24.34 4.52
N SER A 35 -12.48 -23.48 4.37
CA SER A 35 -12.63 -22.03 4.62
C SER A 35 -13.63 -21.40 3.66
N THR A 36 -14.46 -20.50 4.17
CA THR A 36 -15.44 -19.78 3.35
C THR A 36 -14.82 -18.54 2.69
N ILE A 37 -15.54 -17.97 1.72
CA ILE A 37 -15.17 -16.67 1.13
C ILE A 37 -15.15 -15.58 2.21
N GLU A 38 -16.13 -15.60 3.12
CA GLU A 38 -16.20 -14.62 4.21
C GLU A 38 -14.99 -14.71 5.15
N ASP A 39 -14.55 -15.94 5.49
CA ASP A 39 -13.35 -16.13 6.29
C ASP A 39 -12.10 -15.60 5.58
N THR A 40 -12.00 -15.84 4.27
CA THR A 40 -10.91 -15.34 3.44
C THR A 40 -10.88 -13.81 3.42
N LEU A 41 -12.04 -13.16 3.31
CA LEU A 41 -12.16 -11.69 3.37
C LEU A 41 -11.75 -11.14 4.75
N LYS A 42 -12.14 -11.80 5.84
CA LYS A 42 -11.72 -11.42 7.20
C LYS A 42 -10.20 -11.52 7.36
N VAL A 43 -9.59 -12.59 6.88
CA VAL A 43 -8.12 -12.75 6.90
C VAL A 43 -7.44 -11.67 6.04
N MET A 44 -7.96 -11.42 4.84
CA MET A 44 -7.45 -10.37 3.96
C MET A 44 -7.45 -9.00 4.64
N GLU A 45 -8.53 -8.64 5.36
CA GLU A 45 -8.60 -7.39 6.13
C GLU A 45 -7.48 -7.29 7.18
N LYS A 46 -7.20 -8.37 7.92
CA LYS A 46 -6.12 -8.40 8.92
C LYS A 46 -4.75 -8.26 8.28
N VAL A 47 -4.51 -8.94 7.15
CA VAL A 47 -3.25 -8.84 6.40
C VAL A 47 -3.03 -7.42 5.87
N LEU A 48 -4.06 -6.78 5.33
CA LEU A 48 -3.98 -5.39 4.87
C LEU A 48 -3.64 -4.42 6.01
N LYS A 49 -4.31 -4.56 7.17
CA LYS A 49 -4.02 -3.77 8.37
C LYS A 49 -2.55 -3.92 8.81
N LEU A 50 -2.04 -5.16 8.81
CA LEU A 50 -0.64 -5.44 9.14
C LEU A 50 0.32 -4.83 8.12
N GLY A 51 0.04 -4.95 6.83
CA GLY A 51 0.85 -4.36 5.76
C GLY A 51 0.95 -2.84 5.85
N HIS A 52 -0.16 -2.16 6.15
CA HIS A 52 -0.16 -0.71 6.41
C HIS A 52 0.64 -0.35 7.66
N HIS A 53 0.52 -1.12 8.74
CA HIS A 53 1.31 -0.92 9.95
C HIS A 53 2.82 -1.03 9.66
N GLN A 54 3.26 -2.10 8.98
CA GLN A 54 4.67 -2.29 8.60
C GLN A 54 5.20 -1.14 7.73
N ARG A 55 4.40 -0.61 6.81
CA ARG A 55 4.79 0.54 5.99
C ARG A 55 5.05 1.79 6.84
N ARG A 56 4.14 2.10 7.76
CA ARG A 56 4.29 3.24 8.69
C ARG A 56 5.52 3.08 9.58
N GLU A 57 5.79 1.87 10.09
CA GLU A 57 6.98 1.63 10.92
C GLU A 57 8.28 1.78 10.13
N LYS A 58 8.32 1.33 8.86
CA LYS A 58 9.47 1.56 7.96
C LYS A 58 9.70 3.04 7.66
N GLU A 59 8.63 3.80 7.46
CA GLU A 59 8.70 5.26 7.26
C GLU A 59 9.26 5.97 8.50
N LYS A 60 8.77 5.63 9.71
CA LYS A 60 9.30 6.17 10.97
C LYS A 60 10.78 5.87 11.16
N LEU A 61 11.23 4.65 10.86
CA LEU A 61 12.64 4.27 10.95
C LEU A 61 13.51 5.07 9.98
N ARG A 62 13.03 5.32 8.76
CA ARG A 62 13.73 6.15 7.76
C ARG A 62 13.84 7.59 8.23
N ASP A 63 12.75 8.15 8.76
CA ASP A 63 12.70 9.53 9.25
C ASP A 63 13.57 9.70 10.51
N PHE A 64 13.58 8.71 11.40
CA PHE A 64 14.47 8.67 12.56
C PHE A 64 15.95 8.59 12.16
N GLY A 65 16.31 7.70 11.23
CA GLY A 65 17.67 7.61 10.72
C GLY A 65 18.14 8.89 10.02
N PHE A 66 17.26 9.57 9.31
CA PHE A 66 17.54 10.87 8.69
C PHE A 66 17.68 12.00 9.73
N GLY A 67 16.83 12.00 10.75
CA GLY A 67 16.90 12.92 11.88
C GLY A 67 18.22 12.79 12.66
N ILE A 68 18.67 11.56 12.93
CA ILE A 68 19.96 11.29 13.56
C ILE A 68 21.13 11.78 12.68
N LYS A 69 21.12 11.49 11.37
CA LYS A 69 22.17 11.97 10.46
C LYS A 69 22.28 13.49 10.41
N ARG A 70 21.15 14.21 10.49
CA ARG A 70 21.13 15.68 10.63
C ARG A 70 21.68 16.14 11.98
N ALA A 71 21.28 15.50 13.08
CA ALA A 71 21.71 15.88 14.42
C ALA A 71 23.21 15.64 14.65
N ILE A 72 23.80 14.63 14.02
CA ILE A 72 25.24 14.31 14.11
C ILE A 72 26.07 15.02 13.01
N GLY A 73 25.46 15.89 12.20
CA GLY A 73 26.20 16.74 11.26
C GLY A 73 26.76 16.05 10.01
N PHE A 74 26.27 14.86 9.66
CA PHE A 74 26.71 14.12 8.46
C PHE A 74 26.04 14.58 7.15
N PHE A 75 25.50 15.80 7.09
CA PHE A 75 24.85 16.32 5.89
C PHE A 75 25.84 17.19 5.11
N GLN A 76 26.44 16.62 4.08
CA GLN A 76 27.21 17.38 3.08
C GLN A 76 26.25 17.80 1.96
N PRO A 77 25.86 19.08 1.86
CA PRO A 77 25.14 19.54 0.68
C PRO A 77 26.10 19.48 -0.50
N GLU A 78 25.80 18.63 -1.49
CA GLU A 78 26.50 18.65 -2.76
C GLU A 78 26.42 20.06 -3.36
N ALA A 79 27.59 20.61 -3.70
CA ALA A 79 27.75 21.93 -4.24
C ALA A 79 26.86 22.09 -5.48
N ARG A 80 25.96 23.07 -5.43
CA ARG A 80 25.23 23.56 -6.60
C ARG A 80 26.26 24.15 -7.54
N GLY A 81 26.69 23.35 -8.52
CA GLY A 81 27.55 23.78 -9.60
C GLY A 81 26.97 25.03 -10.24
N SER A 82 27.77 26.09 -10.21
CA SER A 82 27.66 27.25 -11.05
C SER A 82 27.59 26.82 -12.52
N GLU A 83 26.57 27.29 -13.24
CA GLU A 83 26.70 27.49 -14.68
C GLU A 83 26.20 28.89 -15.00
N GLU A 84 27.13 29.64 -15.58
CA GLU A 84 27.11 31.06 -15.90
C GLU A 84 26.17 31.36 -17.07
N VAL A 85 25.51 32.53 -17.02
CA VAL A 85 25.34 33.41 -18.19
C VAL A 85 25.50 34.85 -17.73
#